data_AF-X1V3F8-F1
#
_entry.id   AF-X1V3F8-F1
#
_cell.length_a   1.000
_cell.length_b   1.000
_cell.length_c   1.000
_cell.angle_alpha   90.00
_cell.angle_beta   90.00
_cell.angle_gamma   90.00
#
_symmetry.space_group_name_H-M   'P 1'
#
loop_
_entity.id
_entity.type
_entity.pdbx_description
1 polymer ?
#
loop_
_entity_poly.entity_id
_entity_poly.type
_entity_poly.pdbx_seq_one_letter_code
_entity_poly.pdbx_strand_id
1 'polypeptide(L)'
;MTLKIIEPLKELYKDEVRKIGLQLGLPESIVLRHPFPGPGLAVRIIGPIEKKKLYILRDADEILIDEIRKAKVYDSLWQAFCVFLPLKTVGIMGDYRTYEYICAIRVVESLDAMTANFAKLDWELLE
;
A
#
# COMPACT_ATOMS: atom_id res chain seq x y z
N MET A 1 8.39 -12.60 32.81
CA MET A 1 7.02 -12.15 33.17
C MET A 1 6.06 -12.73 32.15
N THR A 2 4.94 -13.31 32.60
CA THR A 2 3.85 -13.74 31.72
C THR A 2 2.74 -12.71 31.83
N LEU A 3 2.48 -12.00 30.73
CA LEU A 3 1.40 -11.01 30.67
C LEU A 3 0.10 -11.68 30.22
N LYS A 4 -1.03 -11.23 30.76
CA LYS A 4 -2.36 -11.64 30.31
C LYS A 4 -2.76 -10.82 29.08
N ILE A 5 -3.19 -11.50 28.02
CA ILE A 5 -3.69 -10.87 26.79
C ILE A 5 -5.20 -10.60 26.96
N ILE A 6 -5.65 -9.39 26.60
CA ILE A 6 -7.06 -9.00 26.55
C ILE A 6 -7.38 -8.64 25.09
N GLU A 7 -8.37 -9.30 24.52
CA GLU A 7 -8.75 -9.19 23.09
C GLU A 7 -10.18 -8.63 22.96
N PRO A 8 -10.42 -7.32 23.20
CA PRO A 8 -11.77 -6.76 23.30
C PRO A 8 -12.57 -6.79 21.99
N LEU A 9 -11.90 -6.96 20.86
CA LEU A 9 -12.51 -7.00 19.52
C LEU A 9 -12.63 -8.41 18.96
N LYS A 10 -12.35 -9.45 19.76
CA LYS A 10 -12.24 -10.85 19.30
C LYS A 10 -13.52 -11.39 18.66
N GLU A 11 -14.68 -10.95 19.15
CA GLU A 11 -15.99 -11.41 18.70
C GLU A 11 -16.57 -10.57 17.55
N LEU A 12 -15.81 -9.59 17.05
CA LEU A 12 -16.26 -8.65 16.03
C LEU A 12 -15.58 -8.90 14.68
N TYR A 13 -16.36 -8.79 13.61
CA TYR A 13 -15.85 -8.77 12.24
C TYR A 13 -15.32 -7.39 11.84
N LYS A 14 -14.61 -7.33 10.71
CA LYS A 14 -13.91 -6.12 10.26
C LYS A 14 -14.86 -4.95 10.00
N ASP A 15 -16.05 -5.19 9.48
CA ASP A 15 -17.07 -4.17 9.23
C ASP A 15 -17.67 -3.62 10.53
N GLU A 16 -17.87 -4.47 11.53
CA GLU A 16 -18.34 -4.09 12.87
C GLU A 16 -17.30 -3.22 13.59
N VAL A 17 -16.03 -3.64 13.55
CA VAL A 17 -14.91 -2.85 14.10
C VAL A 17 -14.84 -1.47 13.43
N ARG A 18 -15.10 -1.37 12.12
CA ARG A 18 -15.13 -0.09 11.40
C ARG A 18 -16.27 0.80 11.88
N LYS A 19 -17.50 0.26 12.01
CA LYS A 19 -18.67 1.01 12.52
C LYS A 19 -18.41 1.59 13.92
N ILE A 20 -17.86 0.77 14.82
CA ILE A 20 -17.50 1.22 16.17
C ILE A 20 -16.42 2.31 16.11
N GLY A 21 -15.40 2.13 15.27
CA GLY A 21 -14.34 3.13 15.10
C GLY A 21 -14.88 4.51 14.69
N LEU A 22 -15.84 4.55 13.76
CA LEU A 22 -16.50 5.79 13.34
C LEU A 22 -17.36 6.39 14.47
N GLN A 23 -18.10 5.56 15.21
CA GLN A 23 -18.90 6.03 16.36
C GLN A 23 -18.04 6.59 17.50
N LEU A 24 -16.82 6.08 17.66
CA LEU A 24 -15.83 6.59 18.62
C LEU A 24 -15.13 7.87 18.12
N GLY A 25 -15.45 8.36 16.92
CA GLY A 25 -14.88 9.58 16.35
C GLY A 25 -13.49 9.39 15.71
N LEU A 26 -13.10 8.16 15.37
CA LEU A 26 -11.87 7.95 14.61
C LEU A 26 -12.01 8.52 13.18
N PRO A 27 -10.95 9.14 12.63
CA PRO A 27 -10.94 9.58 11.25
C PRO A 27 -11.25 8.45 10.28
N GLU A 28 -12.13 8.72 9.31
CA GLU A 28 -12.50 7.76 8.27
C GLU A 28 -11.27 7.26 7.48
N SER A 29 -10.28 8.14 7.26
CA SER A 29 -9.01 7.81 6.62
C SER A 29 -8.19 6.73 7.33
N ILE A 30 -8.39 6.56 8.65
CA ILE A 30 -7.77 5.49 9.44
C ILE A 30 -8.62 4.24 9.40
N VAL A 31 -9.95 4.38 9.55
CA VAL A 31 -10.89 3.26 9.62
C VAL A 31 -10.99 2.49 8.31
N LEU A 32 -10.99 3.20 7.18
CA LEU A 32 -11.09 2.65 5.83
C LEU A 32 -9.75 2.38 5.17
N ARG A 33 -8.63 2.63 5.87
CA ARG A 33 -7.30 2.39 5.31
C ARG A 33 -7.13 0.95 4.86
N HIS A 34 -6.48 0.77 3.71
CA HIS A 34 -6.04 -0.55 3.23
C HIS A 34 -5.20 -1.26 4.30
N PRO A 35 -5.26 -2.60 4.37
CA PRO A 35 -4.41 -3.36 5.27
C PRO A 35 -2.93 -3.14 4.92
N PHE A 36 -2.12 -2.92 5.95
CA PHE A 36 -0.68 -2.76 5.84
C PHE A 36 0.02 -3.87 6.63
N PRO A 37 1.02 -4.56 6.05
CA PRO A 37 1.62 -5.74 6.67
C PRO A 37 2.43 -5.37 7.92
N GLY A 38 2.53 -6.28 8.89
CA GLY A 38 3.29 -6.07 10.13
C GLY A 38 4.76 -5.69 9.91
N PRO A 39 5.52 -6.39 9.04
CA PRO A 39 6.87 -5.98 8.66
C PRO A 39 6.95 -4.69 7.81
N GLY A 40 5.81 -4.15 7.40
CA GLY A 40 5.69 -2.90 6.65
C GLY A 40 6.41 -2.92 5.29
N LEU A 41 7.18 -1.86 5.02
CA LEU A 41 7.89 -1.70 3.74
C LEU A 41 9.01 -2.73 3.54
N ALA A 42 9.46 -3.40 4.61
CA ALA A 42 10.50 -4.42 4.53
C ALA A 42 10.15 -5.54 3.53
N VAL A 43 8.89 -5.98 3.52
CA VAL A 43 8.40 -7.03 2.60
C VAL A 43 8.04 -6.49 1.21
N ARG A 44 8.13 -5.18 1.00
CA ARG A 44 7.93 -4.51 -0.29
C ARG A 44 9.25 -4.09 -0.95
N ILE A 45 10.39 -4.37 -0.32
CA ILE A 45 11.72 -4.22 -0.92
C ILE A 45 12.23 -5.62 -1.26
N ILE A 46 12.47 -5.86 -2.55
CA ILE A 46 13.11 -7.11 -2.96
C ILE A 46 14.62 -6.99 -2.70
N GLY A 47 15.14 -7.85 -1.83
CA GLY A 47 16.56 -7.88 -1.45
C GLY A 47 16.89 -7.06 -0.19
N PRO A 48 18.15 -6.60 -0.03
CA PRO A 48 18.59 -5.91 1.18
C PRO A 48 17.85 -4.61 1.44
N ILE A 49 17.43 -4.43 2.69
CA ILE A 49 16.70 -3.25 3.16
C ILE A 49 17.71 -2.18 3.57
N GLU A 50 17.74 -1.09 2.81
CA GLU A 50 18.62 0.05 3.06
C GLU A 50 17.80 1.31 3.23
N LYS A 51 18.29 2.25 4.03
CA LYS A 51 17.61 3.51 4.33
C LYS A 51 17.23 4.29 3.06
N LYS A 52 18.11 4.33 2.06
CA LYS A 52 17.88 4.99 0.77
C LYS A 52 16.72 4.36 0.00
N LYS A 53 16.67 3.02 -0.09
CA LYS A 53 15.60 2.27 -0.77
C LYS A 53 14.24 2.49 -0.10
N LEU A 54 14.24 2.56 1.24
CA LEU A 54 13.03 2.87 2.00
C LEU A 54 12.51 4.28 1.73
N TYR A 55 13.37 5.28 1.53
CA TYR A 55 12.91 6.63 1.16
C TYR A 55 12.25 6.62 -0.22
N ILE A 56 12.96 6.09 -1.23
CA ILE A 56 12.43 5.98 -2.60
C ILE A 56 11.06 5.27 -2.62
N LEU A 57 10.95 4.17 -1.89
CA LEU A 57 9.70 3.42 -1.83
C LEU A 57 8.57 4.15 -1.10
N ARG A 58 8.87 4.92 -0.05
CA ARG A 58 7.86 5.74 0.63
C ARG A 58 7.30 6.81 -0.29
N ASP A 59 8.18 7.53 -0.98
CA ASP A 59 7.79 8.61 -1.89
C ASP A 59 6.95 8.04 -3.05
N ALA A 60 7.35 6.89 -3.60
CA ALA A 60 6.58 6.21 -4.63
C ALA A 60 5.22 5.69 -4.15
N ASP A 61 5.12 5.14 -2.93
CA ASP A 61 3.86 4.65 -2.35
C ASP A 61 2.91 5.83 -2.07
N GLU A 62 3.43 6.96 -1.59
CA GLU A 62 2.66 8.18 -1.34
C GLU A 62 2.04 8.72 -2.63
N ILE A 63 2.83 8.87 -3.70
CA ILE A 63 2.35 9.31 -5.01
C ILE A 63 1.23 8.39 -5.52
N LEU A 64 1.45 7.07 -5.49
CA LEU A 64 0.46 6.10 -5.96
C LEU A 64 -0.86 6.22 -5.20
N ILE A 65 -0.82 6.31 -3.87
CA ILE A 65 -2.02 6.40 -3.04
C ILE A 65 -2.74 7.74 -3.28
N ASP A 66 -2.00 8.83 -3.44
CA ASP A 66 -2.58 10.14 -3.71
C ASP A 66 -3.32 10.18 -5.05
N GLU A 67 -2.72 9.66 -6.12
CA GLU A 67 -3.36 9.60 -7.44
C GLU A 67 -4.59 8.67 -7.43
N ILE A 68 -4.50 7.51 -6.78
CA ILE A 68 -5.66 6.60 -6.61
C ILE A 68 -6.81 7.27 -5.84
N ARG A 69 -6.49 8.09 -4.82
CA ARG A 69 -7.50 8.84 -4.07
C ARG A 69 -8.12 9.96 -4.91
N LYS A 70 -7.32 10.70 -5.69
CA LYS A 70 -7.82 11.73 -6.62
C LYS A 70 -8.74 11.13 -7.69
N ALA A 71 -8.41 9.94 -8.17
CA ALA A 71 -9.24 9.16 -9.10
C ALA A 71 -10.50 8.55 -8.45
N LYS A 72 -10.66 8.65 -7.12
CA LYS A 72 -11.80 8.14 -6.35
C LYS A 72 -12.03 6.63 -6.47
N VAL A 73 -10.96 5.87 -6.71
CA VAL A 73 -11.01 4.39 -6.78
C VAL A 73 -10.40 3.71 -5.56
N TYR A 74 -9.91 4.47 -4.56
CA TYR A 74 -9.28 3.91 -3.36
C TYR A 74 -10.16 2.87 -2.63
N ASP A 75 -11.45 3.16 -2.48
CA ASP A 75 -12.36 2.34 -1.67
C ASP A 75 -12.87 1.09 -2.40
N SER A 76 -12.78 1.04 -3.73
CA SER A 76 -13.10 -0.16 -4.51
C SER A 76 -11.96 -1.18 -4.56
N LEU A 77 -10.74 -0.73 -4.21
CA LEU A 77 -9.55 -1.56 -4.22
C LEU A 77 -9.35 -2.24 -2.87
N TRP A 78 -8.82 -3.47 -2.92
CA TRP A 78 -8.44 -4.18 -1.70
C TRP A 78 -7.12 -3.65 -1.15
N GLN A 79 -6.11 -3.56 -2.02
CA GLN A 79 -4.80 -3.01 -1.70
C GLN A 79 -4.18 -2.36 -2.94
N ALA A 80 -3.52 -1.22 -2.72
CA ALA A 80 -2.64 -0.58 -3.67
C ALA A 80 -1.31 -0.27 -2.99
N PHE A 81 -0.19 -0.62 -3.63
CA PHE A 81 1.14 -0.26 -3.14
C PHE A 81 2.23 -0.44 -4.19
N CYS A 82 3.35 0.25 -3.94
CA CYS A 82 4.59 0.13 -4.68
C CYS A 82 5.48 -0.99 -4.11
N VAL A 83 6.28 -1.62 -4.97
CA VAL A 83 7.30 -2.61 -4.64
C VAL A 83 8.62 -2.19 -5.28
N PHE A 84 9.67 -2.09 -4.46
CA PHE A 84 11.01 -1.73 -4.93
C PHE A 84 11.69 -2.96 -5.53
N LEU A 85 12.13 -2.85 -6.78
CA LEU A 85 12.91 -3.89 -7.45
C LEU A 85 14.39 -3.49 -7.50
N PRO A 86 15.34 -4.36 -7.11
CA PRO A 86 16.77 -4.08 -7.09
C PRO A 86 17.39 -4.17 -8.50
N LEU A 87 16.63 -3.76 -9.51
CA LEU A 87 17.00 -3.74 -10.91
C LEU A 87 17.08 -2.29 -11.34
N LYS A 88 18.11 -1.97 -12.12
CA LYS A 88 18.28 -0.65 -12.71
C LYS A 88 18.02 -0.69 -14.20
N THR A 89 17.41 0.37 -14.70
CA THR A 89 17.19 0.59 -16.13
C THR A 89 17.72 1.96 -16.55
N VAL A 90 17.90 2.13 -17.86
CA VAL A 90 18.39 3.39 -18.44
C VAL A 90 17.25 4.40 -18.47
N GLY A 91 17.49 5.58 -17.89
CA GLY A 91 16.66 6.76 -18.05
C GLY A 91 17.35 7.81 -18.92
N ILE A 92 16.58 8.77 -19.41
CA ILE A 92 17.09 9.96 -20.09
C ILE A 92 16.75 11.16 -19.20
N MET A 93 17.77 11.91 -18.78
CA MET A 93 17.61 13.11 -17.99
C MET A 93 18.42 14.25 -18.64
N GLY A 94 17.73 15.13 -19.37
CA GLY A 94 18.39 16.09 -20.26
C GLY A 94 19.19 15.37 -21.34
N ASP A 95 20.45 15.75 -21.52
CA ASP A 95 21.36 15.16 -22.51
C ASP A 95 22.13 13.93 -21.99
N TYR A 96 21.87 13.48 -20.75
CA TYR A 96 22.60 12.38 -20.12
C TYR A 96 21.75 11.13 -19.94
N ARG A 97 22.42 9.97 -19.99
CA ARG A 97 21.85 8.68 -19.60
C ARG A 97 22.00 8.48 -18.10
N THR A 98 20.89 8.15 -17.43
CA THR A 98 20.85 7.81 -16.01
C THR A 98 20.57 6.33 -15.82
N TYR A 99 20.90 5.78 -14.64
CA TYR A 99 20.62 4.39 -14.29
C TYR A 99 19.91 4.33 -12.94
N GLU A 100 18.59 4.29 -13.00
CA GLU A 100 17.70 4.37 -11.84
C GLU A 100 16.94 3.07 -11.59
N TYR A 101 16.41 2.93 -10.37
CA TYR A 101 15.69 1.74 -9.93
C TYR A 101 14.31 1.62 -10.56
N ILE A 102 13.86 0.37 -10.71
CA ILE A 102 12.49 0.07 -11.14
C ILE A 102 11.58 -0.06 -9.92
N CYS A 103 10.38 0.50 -10.02
CA CYS A 103 9.29 0.29 -9.07
C CYS A 103 8.17 -0.48 -9.77
N ALA A 104 7.62 -1.50 -9.09
CA ALA A 104 6.43 -2.19 -9.54
C ALA A 104 5.21 -1.66 -8.78
N ILE A 105 4.15 -1.31 -9.50
CA ILE A 105 2.85 -0.98 -8.92
C ILE A 105 2.06 -2.27 -8.77
N ARG A 106 1.56 -2.53 -7.55
CA ARG A 106 0.69 -3.67 -7.25
C ARG A 106 -0.64 -3.17 -6.71
N VAL A 107 -1.66 -3.30 -7.55
CA VAL A 107 -3.03 -2.92 -7.21
C VAL A 107 -3.94 -4.12 -7.46
N VAL A 108 -4.72 -4.49 -6.45
CA VAL A 108 -5.55 -5.69 -6.47
C VAL A 108 -6.94 -5.44 -5.92
N GLU A 109 -7.89 -6.21 -6.45
CA GLU A 109 -9.25 -6.36 -5.93
C GLU A 109 -9.38 -7.74 -5.31
N SER A 110 -10.09 -7.82 -4.18
CA SER A 110 -10.31 -9.06 -3.45
C SER A 110 -11.60 -8.96 -2.65
N LEU A 111 -12.34 -10.07 -2.58
CA LEU A 111 -13.55 -10.18 -1.76
C LEU A 111 -13.26 -10.76 -0.38
N ASP A 112 -12.24 -11.61 -0.26
CA ASP A 112 -12.02 -12.48 0.90
C ASP A 112 -10.56 -12.47 1.41
N ALA A 113 -9.68 -11.69 0.79
CA ALA A 113 -8.23 -11.66 1.03
C ALA A 113 -7.50 -13.01 0.77
N MET A 114 -8.21 -14.05 0.32
CA MET A 114 -7.68 -15.36 -0.03
C MET A 114 -7.44 -15.48 -1.53
N THR A 115 -8.28 -14.81 -2.33
CA THR A 115 -8.16 -14.70 -3.78
C THR A 115 -8.07 -13.24 -4.20
N ALA A 116 -7.29 -12.94 -5.24
CA ALA A 116 -7.13 -11.57 -5.71
C ALA A 116 -6.93 -11.53 -7.22
N ASN A 117 -7.55 -10.55 -7.86
CA ASN A 117 -7.28 -10.18 -9.25
C ASN A 117 -6.51 -8.87 -9.28
N PHE A 118 -5.69 -8.67 -10.32
CA PHE A 118 -5.13 -7.34 -10.56
C PHE A 118 -6.27 -6.37 -10.89
N ALA A 119 -6.20 -5.15 -10.36
CA ALA A 119 -7.20 -4.14 -10.66
C ALA A 119 -6.98 -3.59 -12.08
N LYS A 120 -8.06 -3.45 -12.85
CA LYS A 120 -8.04 -2.87 -14.19
C LYS A 120 -8.18 -1.35 -14.08
N LEU A 121 -7.11 -0.70 -13.62
CA LEU A 121 -7.07 0.76 -13.52
C LEU A 121 -7.11 1.41 -14.91
N ASP A 122 -7.60 2.65 -14.95
CA ASP A 122 -7.53 3.47 -16.16
C ASP A 122 -6.07 3.67 -16.59
N TRP A 123 -5.82 3.64 -17.89
CA TRP A 123 -4.48 3.88 -18.43
C TRP A 123 -4.01 5.31 -18.16
N GLU A 124 -4.93 6.30 -18.18
CA GLU A 124 -4.60 7.69 -17.84
C GLU A 124 -4.19 7.86 -16.37
N LEU A 125 -4.64 6.99 -15.48
CA LEU A 125 -4.21 6.97 -14.08
C LEU A 125 -2.84 6.30 -13.92
N LEU A 126 -2.50 5.37 -14.81
CA LEU A 126 -1.22 4.64 -14.77
C LEU A 126 -0.08 5.40 -15.44
N GLU A 127 -0.38 6.27 -16.40
CA GLU A 127 0.55 7.18 -17.09
C GLU A 127 0.97 8.36 -16.22
#